data_AF-A0A3C0MGN2-F1
#
_entry.id   AF-A0A3C0MGN2-F1
#
_cell.length_a   1.000
_cell.length_b   1.000
_cell.length_c   1.000
_cell.angle_alpha   90.00
_cell.angle_beta   90.00
_cell.angle_gamma   90.00
#
_symmetry.space_group_name_H-M   'P 1'
#
loop_
_entity.id
_entity.type
_entity.pdbx_description
1 polymer ?
#
loop_
_entity_poly.entity_id
_entity_poly.type
_entity_poly.pdbx_seq_one_letter_code
_entity_poly.pdbx_strand_id
1 'polypeptide(L)'
;MIAPRSANIAAASQPQKPDEHPIMMRLLGICLVGLLHLCGVGSPAFAGYCEDQYGAIRGLRERPVRGSCRSLRIFTIDGPTGPSRLELWADGDLRATPASLTTIVDAVGDVARRVGPKLREVRGPLGLPPIINVVIIAGTHPTRRDAIAETFPLSTMSAAEPVLQCPQLIYSSGLIPGQALRRTLAHELFHCAQESVLQAQMRAAGSDWWVEGSAEWFEDFVFPEHYRFANTNVAVQAFHDRSPTVSLLRMSYETVVFFAWLQQSRGPGAIGPYLAQMAGTGMAQLAGARRALDPAAYDEFAQAYIDETITLPSGVTVTGPALPHLADTTGEPEADPDITRRQPEPLTLMRGWFDVVPGGYRPKGTFGDKERVFSERPGTWSKLPEDMEVRCGERRKFRFASISVADAPVEMKVKPGTYKAVNCGECGATGPTVRRAGCVVGSWQLAAGSGGNCDWLGSFGGSMPGVSVSTVECNPGTARVSFNRDGSFEGTVNGVRRQVQITFQSRRGVSSPPVTAFNVISLAKSAGLWKAEEEGGALKLCSTTTTGAGFSEMIGGPRPAREPMRFGTLESLDFSYTCRGNAMSITYSPPGLPAFSYQLERIGPPAGDTPPPAR
;
A
#
# COMPACT_ATOMS: atom_id res chain seq x y z
N MET A 1 -12.81 -48.51 -4.25
CA MET A 1 -11.59 -49.07 -3.63
C MET A 1 -10.82 -47.90 -3.03
N ILE A 2 -10.54 -47.81 -1.73
CA ILE A 2 -10.91 -48.68 -0.60
C ILE A 2 -11.48 -47.82 0.55
N ALA A 3 -12.50 -48.34 1.20
CA ALA A 3 -12.99 -48.02 2.54
C ALA A 3 -13.38 -49.38 3.18
N PRO A 4 -13.78 -49.49 4.47
CA PRO A 4 -13.96 -48.46 5.49
C PRO A 4 -13.29 -48.81 6.84
N ARG A 5 -13.59 -48.03 7.89
CA ARG A 5 -14.09 -48.61 9.16
C ARG A 5 -14.85 -47.59 10.01
N SER A 6 -15.93 -48.05 10.61
CA SER A 6 -16.79 -47.33 11.56
C SER A 6 -17.06 -48.24 12.77
N ALA A 7 -17.33 -47.65 13.93
CA ALA A 7 -17.76 -48.37 15.12
C ALA A 7 -18.60 -47.48 16.04
N ASN A 8 -19.85 -47.88 16.30
CA ASN A 8 -20.70 -47.35 17.36
C ASN A 8 -20.76 -48.40 18.49
N ILE A 9 -20.57 -47.99 19.74
CA ILE A 9 -21.09 -48.69 20.95
C ILE A 9 -21.65 -47.61 21.89
N ALA A 10 -22.65 -47.93 22.71
CA ALA A 10 -23.56 -46.96 23.31
C ALA A 10 -23.73 -47.06 24.84
N ALA A 11 -24.16 -45.93 25.41
CA ALA A 11 -25.13 -45.77 26.53
C ALA A 11 -24.85 -46.29 27.96
N ALA A 12 -25.39 -45.51 28.92
CA ALA A 12 -25.70 -45.79 30.33
C ALA A 12 -24.50 -46.09 31.28
N SER A 13 -24.32 -45.39 32.41
CA SER A 13 -25.33 -45.21 33.48
C SER A 13 -25.04 -44.08 34.48
N GLN A 14 -26.10 -43.62 35.15
CA GLN A 14 -26.13 -43.04 36.52
C GLN A 14 -26.87 -44.05 37.43
N PRO A 15 -26.99 -43.92 38.77
CA PRO A 15 -26.64 -42.78 39.67
C PRO A 15 -25.88 -43.16 40.97
N GLN A 16 -25.54 -42.18 41.83
CA GLN A 16 -26.03 -42.06 43.23
C GLN A 16 -25.23 -41.05 44.11
N LYS A 17 -25.99 -40.34 44.97
CA LYS A 17 -25.65 -39.64 46.24
C LYS A 17 -26.36 -40.41 47.39
N PRO A 18 -26.15 -40.16 48.71
CA PRO A 18 -25.61 -38.97 49.43
C PRO A 18 -24.22 -39.27 50.05
N ASP A 19 -23.65 -38.72 51.15
CA ASP A 19 -24.01 -37.79 52.26
C ASP A 19 -22.75 -36.92 52.62
N GLU A 20 -22.74 -35.76 53.30
CA GLU A 20 -23.73 -34.90 53.98
C GLU A 20 -23.92 -35.05 55.53
N HIS A 21 -22.85 -34.85 56.35
CA HIS A 21 -22.97 -34.39 57.77
C HIS A 21 -21.86 -33.38 58.22
N PRO A 22 -22.11 -32.42 59.16
CA PRO A 22 -21.17 -31.34 59.55
C PRO A 22 -20.88 -31.21 61.07
N ILE A 23 -20.36 -30.05 61.53
CA ILE A 23 -20.15 -29.59 62.95
C ILE A 23 -18.83 -30.17 63.56
N MET A 24 -17.92 -29.41 64.21
CA MET A 24 -18.12 -28.46 65.32
C MET A 24 -17.06 -27.32 65.42
N MET A 25 -17.31 -26.33 66.29
CA MET A 25 -16.51 -25.12 66.57
C MET A 25 -16.35 -24.93 68.11
N ARG A 26 -15.34 -24.14 68.57
CA ARG A 26 -15.07 -23.56 69.94
C ARG A 26 -13.76 -24.05 70.60
N LEU A 27 -13.07 -23.31 71.50
CA LEU A 27 -12.90 -21.85 71.77
C LEU A 27 -11.73 -21.59 72.78
N LEU A 28 -11.01 -20.48 72.59
CA LEU A 28 -10.42 -19.55 73.60
C LEU A 28 -9.34 -19.95 74.65
N GLY A 29 -8.42 -19.00 74.92
CA GLY A 29 -7.47 -18.93 76.06
C GLY A 29 -6.09 -18.39 75.62
N ILE A 30 -5.64 -17.12 75.75
CA ILE A 30 -5.74 -15.99 76.72
C ILE A 30 -4.61 -15.97 77.81
N CYS A 31 -3.98 -14.78 77.98
CA CYS A 31 -3.00 -14.35 79.02
C CYS A 31 -1.53 -14.85 78.89
N LEU A 32 -0.46 -14.09 79.24
CA LEU A 32 -0.28 -12.62 79.51
C LEU A 32 1.23 -12.21 79.51
N VAL A 33 1.54 -10.93 79.27
CA VAL A 33 2.81 -10.14 79.48
C VAL A 33 4.15 -10.65 78.89
N GLY A 34 4.90 -9.74 78.24
CA GLY A 34 6.32 -9.93 77.90
C GLY A 34 7.01 -8.69 77.30
N LEU A 35 7.00 -7.55 78.01
CA LEU A 35 7.51 -6.27 77.47
C LEU A 35 9.04 -6.15 77.60
N LEU A 36 9.79 -6.11 76.49
CA LEU A 36 11.22 -5.71 76.45
C LEU A 36 11.64 -5.22 75.06
N HIS A 37 12.41 -4.13 75.02
CA HIS A 37 13.13 -3.45 73.92
C HIS A 37 12.75 -3.81 72.44
N LEU A 38 12.26 -2.89 71.60
CA LEU A 38 12.69 -1.50 71.35
C LEU A 38 14.15 -1.35 70.85
N CYS A 39 14.61 -2.30 70.02
CA CYS A 39 15.62 -2.05 68.99
C CYS A 39 14.97 -2.21 67.61
N GLY A 40 14.93 -1.12 66.83
CA GLY A 40 14.28 -1.07 65.52
C GLY A 40 15.08 -1.74 64.38
N VAL A 41 15.44 -3.02 64.55
CA VAL A 41 15.90 -3.84 63.42
C VAL A 41 14.64 -4.27 62.66
N GLY A 42 14.29 -3.55 61.59
CA GLY A 42 13.24 -4.00 60.69
C GLY A 42 13.66 -5.34 60.09
N SER A 43 12.91 -6.40 60.40
CA SER A 43 13.10 -7.72 59.77
C SER A 43 13.15 -7.52 58.25
N PRO A 44 14.13 -8.10 57.53
CA PRO A 44 14.16 -7.98 56.08
C PRO A 44 12.84 -8.47 55.51
N ALA A 45 12.23 -7.69 54.61
CA ALA A 45 11.00 -8.09 53.95
C ALA A 45 11.29 -9.36 53.13
N PHE A 46 10.77 -10.50 53.58
CA PHE A 46 11.00 -11.80 52.96
C PHE A 46 10.31 -11.84 51.59
N ALA A 47 11.05 -11.46 50.55
CA ALA A 47 10.68 -11.66 49.16
C ALA A 47 10.85 -13.15 48.82
N GLY A 48 9.86 -13.98 49.18
CA GLY A 48 9.87 -15.44 48.93
C GLY A 48 10.03 -15.83 47.45
N TYR A 49 9.80 -14.88 46.55
CA TYR A 49 10.22 -14.88 45.14
C TYR A 49 11.69 -15.31 44.94
N CYS A 50 12.59 -14.92 45.86
CA CYS A 50 14.03 -15.16 45.78
C CYS A 50 14.55 -16.35 46.62
N GLU A 51 13.69 -17.15 47.25
CA GLU A 51 14.09 -18.36 47.98
C GLU A 51 13.58 -19.64 47.29
N ASP A 52 12.29 -19.71 46.95
CA ASP A 52 11.68 -20.94 46.44
C ASP A 52 11.50 -20.97 44.91
N GLN A 53 11.39 -19.81 44.26
CA GLN A 53 10.60 -19.72 43.01
C GLN A 53 11.46 -19.73 41.73
N TYR A 54 12.72 -19.30 41.78
CA TYR A 54 13.63 -19.37 40.62
C TYR A 54 14.09 -20.79 40.26
N GLY A 55 14.14 -21.71 41.23
CA GLY A 55 14.63 -23.08 41.01
C GLY A 55 13.78 -23.90 40.03
N ALA A 56 12.54 -23.47 39.77
CA ALA A 56 11.61 -24.16 38.86
C ALA A 56 11.80 -23.81 37.37
N ILE A 57 12.63 -22.82 37.02
CA ILE A 57 12.82 -22.36 35.63
C ILE A 57 13.67 -23.36 34.84
N ARG A 58 12.98 -24.34 34.24
CA ARG A 58 13.56 -25.44 33.43
C ARG A 58 14.60 -24.94 32.42
N GLY A 59 15.86 -25.32 32.63
CA GLY A 59 16.96 -25.09 31.67
C GLY A 59 18.08 -24.21 32.23
N LEU A 60 17.78 -23.32 33.19
CA LEU A 60 18.79 -22.88 34.12
C LEU A 60 19.18 -24.11 34.97
N ARG A 61 20.45 -24.51 34.94
CA ARG A 61 20.96 -25.58 35.84
C ARG A 61 20.63 -25.20 37.27
N GLU A 62 20.41 -26.22 38.12
CA GLU A 62 20.14 -26.12 39.56
C GLU A 62 21.27 -25.40 40.34
N ARG A 63 21.36 -24.09 40.17
CA ARG A 63 21.92 -23.16 41.13
C ARG A 63 20.78 -22.83 42.08
N PRO A 64 20.76 -23.35 43.31
CA PRO A 64 19.77 -22.91 44.28
C PRO A 64 20.05 -21.44 44.56
N VAL A 65 19.14 -20.55 44.15
CA VAL A 65 19.17 -19.11 44.45
C VAL A 65 18.92 -18.97 45.95
N ARG A 66 19.97 -19.10 46.75
CA ARG A 66 19.86 -19.17 48.21
C ARG A 66 19.72 -17.77 48.81
N GLY A 67 18.47 -17.32 48.90
CA GLY A 67 17.98 -16.42 49.96
C GLY A 67 18.82 -15.18 50.24
N SER A 68 19.24 -14.47 49.20
CA SER A 68 20.12 -13.30 49.33
C SER A 68 19.88 -12.21 48.29
N CYS A 69 18.69 -12.16 47.69
CA CYS A 69 18.24 -10.96 46.96
C CYS A 69 18.25 -9.75 47.89
N ARG A 70 19.06 -8.74 47.57
CA ARG A 70 19.07 -7.46 48.29
C ARG A 70 18.23 -6.43 47.55
N SER A 71 17.32 -5.77 48.27
CA SER A 71 16.60 -4.62 47.71
C SER A 71 17.62 -3.51 47.43
N LEU A 72 17.58 -2.95 46.21
CA LEU A 72 18.38 -1.81 45.81
C LEU A 72 17.61 -0.50 45.96
N ARG A 73 16.36 -0.48 45.49
CA ARG A 73 15.50 0.70 45.51
C ARG A 73 14.04 0.33 45.31
N ILE A 74 13.15 1.12 45.90
CA ILE A 74 11.72 1.09 45.63
C ILE A 74 11.34 2.38 44.88
N PHE A 75 10.45 2.25 43.90
CA PHE A 75 9.86 3.33 43.12
C PHE A 75 8.33 3.21 43.15
N THR A 76 7.64 4.32 42.91
CA THR A 76 6.19 4.34 42.70
C THR A 76 5.91 4.65 41.24
N ILE A 77 4.97 3.91 40.63
CA ILE A 77 4.43 4.19 39.30
C ILE A 77 2.96 4.54 39.47
N ASP A 78 2.62 5.82 39.39
CA ASP A 78 1.21 6.26 39.36
C ASP A 78 0.62 5.89 38.01
N GLY A 79 -0.18 4.82 37.95
CA GLY A 79 -0.84 4.32 36.74
C GLY A 79 -2.27 4.84 36.53
N PRO A 80 -3.07 4.18 35.67
CA PRO A 80 -4.51 4.42 35.53
C PRO A 80 -5.34 3.75 36.65
N THR A 81 -4.85 2.64 37.22
CA THR A 81 -5.51 1.83 38.26
C THR A 81 -5.16 2.26 39.69
N GLY A 82 -4.21 3.19 39.86
CA GLY A 82 -3.65 3.60 41.15
C GLY A 82 -2.12 3.58 41.15
N PRO A 83 -1.48 3.76 42.31
CA PRO A 83 -0.02 3.64 42.46
C PRO A 83 0.42 2.18 42.55
N SER A 84 1.33 1.76 41.67
CA SER A 84 2.04 0.49 41.75
C SER A 84 3.42 0.67 42.39
N ARG A 85 3.83 -0.26 43.25
CA ARG A 85 5.15 -0.28 43.89
C ARG A 85 6.11 -1.13 43.04
N LEU A 86 7.09 -0.50 42.40
CA LEU A 86 8.16 -1.20 41.69
C LEU A 86 9.37 -1.37 42.62
N GLU A 87 9.72 -2.61 42.89
CA GLU A 87 10.79 -3.01 43.80
C GLU A 87 11.94 -3.59 42.97
N LEU A 88 13.08 -2.89 42.98
CA LEU A 88 14.29 -3.29 42.27
C LEU A 88 15.22 -4.05 43.22
N TRP A 89 15.52 -5.30 42.88
CA TRP A 89 16.39 -6.19 43.64
C TRP A 89 17.64 -6.57 42.84
N ALA A 90 18.69 -6.94 43.55
CA ALA A 90 19.86 -7.63 42.99
C ALA A 90 19.99 -9.01 43.62
N ASP A 91 20.21 -10.03 42.78
CA ASP A 91 20.62 -11.37 43.19
C ASP A 91 21.91 -11.35 44.03
N GLY A 92 22.05 -12.34 44.92
CA GLY A 92 23.18 -12.41 45.86
C GLY A 92 24.54 -12.65 45.19
N ASP A 93 24.57 -13.36 44.05
CA ASP A 93 25.77 -13.62 43.26
C ASP A 93 26.08 -12.49 42.23
N LEU A 94 25.30 -11.40 42.22
CA LEU A 94 25.42 -10.31 41.23
C LEU A 94 26.72 -9.50 41.39
N ARG A 95 27.75 -9.88 40.62
CA ARG A 95 29.05 -9.18 40.52
C ARG A 95 29.03 -7.99 39.54
N ALA A 96 28.02 -7.13 39.65
CA ALA A 96 27.93 -5.88 38.90
C ALA A 96 28.82 -4.78 39.53
N THR A 97 29.43 -3.92 38.70
CA THR A 97 30.18 -2.75 39.22
C THR A 97 29.24 -1.71 39.83
N PRO A 98 29.71 -0.84 40.74
CA PRO A 98 28.88 0.27 41.25
C PRO A 98 28.30 1.15 40.14
N ALA A 99 29.09 1.48 39.11
CA ALA A 99 28.63 2.28 37.97
C ALA A 99 27.56 1.56 37.12
N SER A 100 27.71 0.24 36.94
CA SER A 100 26.70 -0.60 36.28
C SER A 100 25.38 -0.62 37.07
N LEU A 101 25.47 -0.77 38.41
CA LEU A 101 24.30 -0.74 39.29
C LEU A 101 23.61 0.63 39.27
N THR A 102 24.35 1.73 39.36
CA THR A 102 23.81 3.09 39.19
C THR A 102 23.09 3.23 37.86
N THR A 103 23.70 2.78 36.76
CA THR A 103 23.09 2.85 35.42
C THR A 103 21.76 2.08 35.34
N ILE A 104 21.66 0.90 35.97
CA ILE A 104 20.43 0.11 36.02
C ILE A 104 19.38 0.80 36.92
N VAL A 105 19.76 1.25 38.12
CA VAL A 105 18.88 1.96 39.07
C VAL A 105 18.30 3.23 38.44
N ASP A 106 19.11 3.99 37.70
CA ASP A 106 18.68 5.22 37.03
C ASP A 106 17.83 4.94 35.78
N ALA A 107 18.08 3.83 35.05
CA ALA A 107 17.21 3.39 33.96
C ALA A 107 15.82 2.98 34.51
N VAL A 108 15.77 2.06 35.47
CA VAL A 108 14.53 1.61 36.13
C VAL A 108 13.75 2.80 36.71
N GLY A 109 14.45 3.73 37.36
CA GLY A 109 13.85 4.93 37.92
C GLY A 109 13.31 5.93 36.88
N ASP A 110 13.83 5.93 35.65
CA ASP A 110 13.30 6.72 34.54
C ASP A 110 12.08 6.07 33.89
N VAL A 111 12.12 4.74 33.72
CA VAL A 111 10.97 3.95 33.26
C VAL A 111 9.79 4.12 34.21
N ALA A 112 10.02 3.99 35.51
CA ALA A 112 8.99 4.15 36.55
C ALA A 112 8.27 5.52 36.49
N ARG A 113 9.00 6.60 36.20
CA ARG A 113 8.43 7.96 36.06
C ARG A 113 7.55 8.12 34.81
N ARG A 114 7.87 7.43 33.70
CA ARG A 114 7.24 7.66 32.39
C ARG A 114 6.10 6.69 32.05
N VAL A 115 6.22 5.42 32.45
CA VAL A 115 5.24 4.37 32.10
C VAL A 115 3.86 4.67 32.70
N GLY A 116 3.78 5.11 33.96
CA GLY A 116 2.50 5.43 34.62
C GLY A 116 1.66 6.50 33.90
N PRO A 117 2.24 7.68 33.59
CA PRO A 117 1.62 8.67 32.70
C PRO A 117 1.21 8.11 31.33
N LYS A 118 2.08 7.33 30.68
CA LYS A 118 1.80 6.80 29.34
C LYS A 118 0.69 5.74 29.31
N LEU A 119 0.56 4.92 30.35
CA LEU A 119 -0.57 3.99 30.49
C LEU A 119 -1.92 4.72 30.65
N ARG A 120 -1.95 5.91 31.24
CA ARG A 120 -3.19 6.74 31.27
C ARG A 120 -3.60 7.23 29.87
N GLU A 121 -2.64 7.43 28.96
CA GLU A 121 -2.93 7.82 27.56
C GLU A 121 -3.52 6.66 26.75
N VAL A 122 -3.17 5.39 27.09
CA VAL A 122 -3.62 4.15 26.42
C VAL A 122 -5.11 3.84 26.62
N ARG A 123 -5.69 4.29 27.73
CA ARG A 123 -7.10 4.06 28.15
C ARG A 123 -7.46 2.56 28.20
N GLY A 124 -8.76 2.25 28.26
CA GLY A 124 -9.26 0.89 28.43
C GLY A 124 -9.05 0.36 29.85
N PRO A 125 -9.10 -0.97 30.05
CA PRO A 125 -8.99 -1.59 31.37
C PRO A 125 -7.54 -1.82 31.85
N LEU A 126 -6.54 -1.61 30.97
CA LEU A 126 -5.13 -1.90 31.25
C LEU A 126 -4.60 -1.07 32.41
N GLY A 127 -3.80 -1.71 33.27
CA GLY A 127 -3.17 -1.06 34.41
C GLY A 127 -2.17 -1.99 35.09
N LEU A 128 -1.17 -1.42 35.76
CA LEU A 128 -0.15 -2.22 36.45
C LEU A 128 -0.73 -2.88 37.71
N PRO A 129 -0.25 -4.07 38.10
CA PRO A 129 -0.60 -4.68 39.38
C PRO A 129 0.01 -3.88 40.56
N PRO A 130 -0.48 -4.07 41.80
CA PRO A 130 -0.03 -3.29 42.96
C PRO A 130 1.47 -3.39 43.26
N ILE A 131 2.11 -4.53 42.96
CA ILE A 131 3.54 -4.78 43.16
C ILE A 131 4.18 -5.21 41.85
N ILE A 132 5.40 -4.74 41.57
CA ILE A 132 6.23 -5.17 40.45
C ILE A 132 7.63 -5.48 41.00
N ASN A 133 8.12 -6.69 40.79
CA ASN A 133 9.45 -7.13 41.24
C ASN A 133 10.39 -7.18 40.04
N VAL A 134 11.37 -6.29 39.99
CA VAL A 134 12.43 -6.29 38.96
C VAL A 134 13.71 -6.80 39.59
N VAL A 135 14.28 -7.89 39.09
CA VAL A 135 15.43 -8.55 39.71
C VAL A 135 16.58 -8.69 38.73
N ILE A 136 17.73 -8.11 39.09
CA ILE A 136 18.96 -8.21 38.32
C ILE A 136 19.68 -9.50 38.70
N ILE A 137 19.85 -10.43 37.75
CA ILE A 137 20.44 -11.76 37.99
C ILE A 137 21.79 -11.95 37.30
N ALA A 138 22.66 -12.74 37.93
CA ALA A 138 23.99 -13.09 37.45
C ALA A 138 23.98 -14.19 36.36
N GLY A 139 23.35 -13.92 35.21
CA GLY A 139 23.28 -14.89 34.11
C GLY A 139 22.80 -14.33 32.77
N THR A 140 22.91 -15.17 31.74
CA THR A 140 22.25 -15.03 30.43
C THR A 140 20.88 -15.73 30.47
N HIS A 141 19.89 -15.23 29.73
CA HIS A 141 18.65 -15.96 29.45
C HIS A 141 18.98 -17.33 28.80
N PRO A 142 18.29 -18.43 29.20
CA PRO A 142 18.68 -19.79 28.80
C PRO A 142 18.60 -20.10 27.29
N THR A 143 17.76 -19.40 26.52
CA THR A 143 17.55 -19.63 25.06
C THR A 143 17.87 -18.40 24.21
N ARG A 144 17.52 -17.19 24.66
CA ARG A 144 17.75 -15.91 23.95
C ARG A 144 19.01 -15.20 24.48
N ARG A 145 20.19 -15.43 23.87
CA ARG A 145 21.47 -14.84 24.36
C ARG A 145 21.53 -13.30 24.32
N ASP A 146 20.62 -12.71 23.58
CA ASP A 146 20.41 -11.30 23.30
C ASP A 146 19.34 -10.63 24.20
N ALA A 147 18.58 -11.41 24.97
CA ALA A 147 17.54 -10.86 25.84
C ALA A 147 18.13 -10.08 27.03
N ILE A 148 17.74 -8.81 27.13
CA ILE A 148 18.16 -7.87 28.18
C ILE A 148 17.30 -8.05 29.44
N ALA A 149 16.00 -8.23 29.27
CA ALA A 149 15.00 -8.44 30.31
C ALA A 149 13.92 -9.43 29.82
N GLU A 150 13.06 -9.91 30.74
CA GLU A 150 11.92 -10.79 30.45
C GLU A 150 10.89 -10.73 31.60
N THR A 151 9.61 -10.63 31.29
CA THR A 151 8.47 -10.75 32.22
C THR A 151 8.07 -12.20 32.41
N PHE A 152 7.86 -12.61 33.66
CA PHE A 152 7.59 -14.01 34.00
C PHE A 152 6.10 -14.27 34.21
N PRO A 153 5.47 -15.19 33.44
CA PRO A 153 4.04 -15.45 33.54
C PRO A 153 3.68 -16.07 34.89
N LEU A 154 2.77 -15.41 35.61
CA LEU A 154 2.41 -15.70 37.00
C LEU A 154 1.95 -17.13 37.28
N SER A 155 1.52 -17.89 36.27
CA SER A 155 1.16 -19.31 36.40
C SER A 155 2.36 -20.24 36.69
N THR A 156 3.59 -19.73 36.60
CA THR A 156 4.81 -20.44 37.04
C THR A 156 5.08 -20.30 38.54
N MET A 157 4.24 -19.55 39.25
CA MET A 157 4.54 -19.00 40.58
C MET A 157 3.52 -19.49 41.62
N SER A 158 3.82 -19.35 42.91
CA SER A 158 3.03 -19.95 43.99
C SER A 158 1.55 -19.54 43.95
N ALA A 159 0.66 -20.53 44.04
CA ALA A 159 -0.78 -20.38 43.89
C ALA A 159 -1.49 -19.59 45.01
N ALA A 160 -0.75 -18.99 45.94
CA ALA A 160 -1.29 -18.22 47.05
C ALA A 160 -1.89 -16.86 46.63
N GLU A 161 -1.16 -16.05 45.85
CA GLU A 161 -1.58 -14.69 45.45
C GLU A 161 -1.21 -14.29 43.99
N PRO A 162 -1.52 -15.12 42.96
CA PRO A 162 -0.99 -14.99 41.60
C PRO A 162 -1.57 -13.82 40.75
N VAL A 163 -2.13 -12.79 41.38
CA VAL A 163 -2.81 -11.65 40.71
C VAL A 163 -2.27 -10.28 41.15
N LEU A 164 -1.49 -10.21 42.24
CA LEU A 164 -1.09 -8.95 42.88
C LEU A 164 0.32 -8.45 42.50
N GLN A 165 1.09 -9.25 41.76
CA GLN A 165 2.50 -8.99 41.47
C GLN A 165 2.78 -9.09 39.97
N CYS A 166 3.82 -8.41 39.46
CA CYS A 166 4.43 -8.72 38.16
C CYS A 166 5.93 -8.98 38.34
N PRO A 167 6.48 -10.15 37.95
CA PRO A 167 7.90 -10.45 38.08
C PRO A 167 8.65 -10.20 36.76
N GLN A 168 9.80 -9.52 36.84
CA GLN A 168 10.70 -9.24 35.71
C GLN A 168 12.14 -9.57 36.05
N LEU A 169 12.88 -10.15 35.09
CA LEU A 169 14.32 -10.32 35.17
C LEU A 169 15.06 -9.24 34.38
N ILE A 170 16.26 -8.90 34.84
CA ILE A 170 17.31 -8.23 34.04
C ILE A 170 18.53 -9.15 34.01
N TYR A 171 18.96 -9.56 32.81
CA TYR A 171 20.09 -10.47 32.61
C TYR A 171 21.40 -9.70 32.59
N SER A 172 22.22 -9.82 33.64
CA SER A 172 23.43 -8.98 33.80
C SER A 172 24.63 -9.41 32.93
N SER A 173 24.40 -10.10 31.81
CA SER A 173 25.42 -10.73 30.97
C SER A 173 26.13 -9.75 30.01
N GLY A 174 26.62 -8.63 30.54
CA GLY A 174 27.42 -7.64 29.80
C GLY A 174 27.15 -6.20 30.21
N LEU A 175 27.69 -5.26 29.43
CA LEU A 175 27.35 -3.84 29.53
C LEU A 175 26.08 -3.56 28.72
N ILE A 176 24.93 -3.55 29.38
CA ILE A 176 23.66 -3.15 28.78
C ILE A 176 23.66 -1.63 28.57
N PRO A 177 23.45 -1.09 27.36
CA PRO A 177 23.27 0.34 27.16
C PRO A 177 22.02 0.83 27.90
N GLY A 178 22.15 1.89 28.71
CA GLY A 178 21.05 2.38 29.56
C GLY A 178 19.82 2.87 28.77
N GLN A 179 19.98 3.22 27.49
CA GLN A 179 18.89 3.57 26.58
C GLN A 179 18.12 2.33 26.13
N ALA A 180 18.81 1.23 25.79
CA ALA A 180 18.19 -0.05 25.45
C ALA A 180 17.44 -0.61 26.67
N LEU A 181 18.08 -0.61 27.85
CA LEU A 181 17.46 -1.10 29.08
C LEU A 181 16.16 -0.35 29.45
N ARG A 182 16.10 0.97 29.24
CA ARG A 182 14.87 1.76 29.44
C ARG A 182 13.73 1.28 28.54
N ARG A 183 14.04 0.97 27.29
CA ARG A 183 13.08 0.53 26.28
C ARG A 183 12.56 -0.88 26.57
N THR A 184 13.46 -1.85 26.75
CA THR A 184 13.05 -3.22 27.11
C THR A 184 12.25 -3.23 28.41
N LEU A 185 12.63 -2.48 29.45
CA LEU A 185 11.82 -2.40 30.67
C LEU A 185 10.45 -1.73 30.48
N ALA A 186 10.27 -0.85 29.49
CA ALA A 186 8.95 -0.32 29.13
C ALA A 186 8.09 -1.35 28.37
N HIS A 187 8.70 -2.15 27.47
CA HIS A 187 8.08 -3.31 26.81
C HIS A 187 7.59 -4.32 27.85
N GLU A 188 8.48 -4.75 28.74
CA GLU A 188 8.16 -5.70 29.82
C GLU A 188 7.11 -5.14 30.81
N LEU A 189 7.12 -3.84 31.13
CA LEU A 189 6.05 -3.24 31.95
C LEU A 189 4.71 -3.13 31.21
N PHE A 190 4.71 -3.12 29.88
CA PHE A 190 3.47 -3.27 29.13
C PHE A 190 2.91 -4.69 29.24
N HIS A 191 3.76 -5.73 29.21
CA HIS A 191 3.34 -7.09 29.54
C HIS A 191 2.77 -7.20 30.96
N CYS A 192 3.34 -6.52 31.96
CA CYS A 192 2.72 -6.43 33.30
C CYS A 192 1.31 -5.80 33.28
N ALA A 193 1.09 -4.78 32.45
CA ALA A 193 -0.19 -4.09 32.31
C ALA A 193 -1.21 -4.87 31.45
N GLN A 194 -0.74 -5.80 30.61
CA GLN A 194 -1.55 -6.80 29.91
C GLN A 194 -1.89 -7.99 30.83
N GLU A 195 -0.93 -8.60 31.54
CA GLU A 195 -1.13 -9.81 32.38
C GLU A 195 -2.13 -9.57 33.52
N SER A 196 -2.17 -8.36 34.09
CA SER A 196 -3.09 -7.99 35.17
C SER A 196 -4.57 -8.01 34.78
N VAL A 197 -4.90 -8.04 33.48
CA VAL A 197 -6.28 -7.96 32.96
C VAL A 197 -6.59 -9.08 31.95
N LEU A 198 -5.62 -9.44 31.10
CA LEU A 198 -5.80 -10.26 29.89
C LEU A 198 -5.11 -11.64 30.01
N GLN A 199 -4.75 -12.06 31.22
CA GLN A 199 -3.81 -13.15 31.50
C GLN A 199 -4.07 -14.47 30.74
N ALA A 200 -5.32 -14.92 30.66
CA ALA A 200 -5.68 -16.18 30.02
C ALA A 200 -5.63 -16.07 28.49
N GLN A 201 -5.87 -14.87 27.95
CA GLN A 201 -5.97 -14.56 26.53
C GLN A 201 -4.60 -14.25 25.91
N MET A 202 -3.67 -13.68 26.69
CA MET A 202 -2.26 -13.56 26.31
C MET A 202 -1.61 -14.93 26.08
N ARG A 203 -2.11 -15.98 26.74
CA ARG A 203 -1.61 -17.37 26.63
C ARG A 203 -2.41 -18.20 25.62
N ALA A 204 -3.36 -17.61 24.89
CA ALA A 204 -4.13 -18.29 23.86
C ALA A 204 -3.37 -18.31 22.51
N ALA A 205 -3.38 -19.44 21.80
CA ALA A 205 -2.62 -19.60 20.56
C ALA A 205 -2.85 -18.45 19.56
N GLY A 206 -1.76 -17.87 19.04
CA GLY A 206 -1.80 -16.73 18.12
C GLY A 206 -2.11 -15.38 18.80
N SER A 207 -1.89 -15.24 20.10
CA SER A 207 -1.93 -13.95 20.82
C SER A 207 -0.69 -13.09 20.53
N ASP A 208 0.44 -13.74 20.26
CA ASP A 208 1.81 -13.20 20.15
C ASP A 208 1.87 -11.87 19.37
N TRP A 209 1.09 -11.73 18.30
CA TRP A 209 1.04 -10.52 17.49
C TRP A 209 0.56 -9.30 18.28
N TRP A 210 -0.59 -9.39 18.94
CA TRP A 210 -1.09 -8.27 19.74
C TRP A 210 -0.39 -8.14 21.09
N VAL A 211 0.17 -9.23 21.62
CA VAL A 211 0.95 -9.21 22.87
C VAL A 211 2.27 -8.47 22.66
N GLU A 212 3.15 -8.97 21.78
CA GLU A 212 4.49 -8.42 21.55
C GLU A 212 4.43 -7.14 20.72
N GLY A 213 3.63 -7.08 19.65
CA GLY A 213 3.58 -5.93 18.75
C GLY A 213 3.04 -4.66 19.41
N SER A 214 2.18 -4.78 20.43
CA SER A 214 1.73 -3.62 21.22
C SER A 214 2.69 -3.24 22.34
N ALA A 215 3.47 -4.17 22.89
CA ALA A 215 4.55 -3.87 23.82
C ALA A 215 5.74 -3.18 23.11
N GLU A 216 6.10 -3.62 21.92
CA GLU A 216 7.13 -3.02 21.04
C GLU A 216 6.72 -1.61 20.59
N TRP A 217 5.42 -1.39 20.34
CA TRP A 217 4.87 -0.03 20.14
C TRP A 217 4.98 0.82 21.42
N PHE A 218 4.69 0.24 22.58
CA PHE A 218 4.64 0.98 23.85
C PHE A 218 6.03 1.45 24.30
N GLU A 219 7.10 0.66 24.11
CA GLU A 219 8.45 1.15 24.42
C GLU A 219 8.87 2.34 23.56
N ASP A 220 8.44 2.42 22.29
CA ASP A 220 8.63 3.60 21.44
C ASP A 220 7.77 4.79 21.90
N PHE A 221 6.56 4.54 22.39
CA PHE A 221 5.66 5.56 22.93
C PHE A 221 6.13 6.16 24.26
N VAL A 222 6.88 5.41 25.08
CA VAL A 222 7.46 5.87 26.35
C VAL A 222 8.84 6.53 26.17
N PHE A 223 9.66 6.00 25.25
CA PHE A 223 11.03 6.47 24.98
C PHE A 223 11.29 6.70 23.46
N PRO A 224 10.56 7.64 22.83
CA PRO A 224 10.72 7.95 21.41
C PRO A 224 12.14 8.42 21.08
N GLU A 225 12.83 9.08 22.01
CA GLU A 225 14.20 9.56 21.84
C GLU A 225 15.27 8.44 21.95
N HIS A 226 14.86 7.18 22.10
CA HIS A 226 15.75 6.01 22.20
C HIS A 226 15.56 4.98 21.08
N TYR A 227 14.76 5.26 20.05
CA TYR A 227 14.45 4.35 18.91
C TYR A 227 15.69 3.64 18.30
N ARG A 228 16.85 4.30 18.25
CA ARG A 228 18.10 3.72 17.71
C ARG A 228 18.73 2.63 18.58
N PHE A 229 18.20 2.37 19.77
CA PHE A 229 18.69 1.40 20.75
C PHE A 229 17.74 0.20 20.94
N ALA A 230 16.75 0.05 20.05
CA ALA A 230 15.76 -1.02 20.09
C ALA A 230 15.70 -1.83 18.79
N ASN A 231 15.08 -3.01 18.88
CA ASN A 231 14.89 -3.92 17.77
C ASN A 231 13.72 -3.52 16.84
N THR A 232 13.04 -2.41 17.11
CA THR A 232 11.90 -1.90 16.31
C THR A 232 12.22 -1.77 14.82
N ASN A 233 13.47 -1.43 14.45
CA ASN A 233 13.92 -1.43 13.07
C ASN A 233 13.93 -2.84 12.43
N VAL A 234 14.36 -3.85 13.19
CA VAL A 234 14.35 -5.25 12.76
C VAL A 234 12.92 -5.76 12.65
N ALA A 235 12.04 -5.37 13.57
CA ALA A 235 10.61 -5.66 13.51
C ALA A 235 9.92 -5.02 12.29
N VAL A 236 10.23 -3.75 11.98
CA VAL A 236 9.74 -3.05 10.78
C VAL A 236 10.24 -3.70 9.48
N GLN A 237 11.51 -4.10 9.41
CA GLN A 237 12.04 -4.82 8.25
C GLN A 237 11.42 -6.22 8.11
N ALA A 238 11.28 -6.97 9.21
CA ALA A 238 10.59 -8.25 9.19
C ALA A 238 9.11 -8.11 8.82
N PHE A 239 8.43 -7.02 9.21
CA PHE A 239 7.07 -6.71 8.72
C PHE A 239 7.06 -6.48 7.20
N HIS A 240 8.02 -5.71 6.69
CA HIS A 240 8.21 -5.44 5.28
C HIS A 240 8.40 -6.75 4.48
N ASP A 241 9.20 -7.69 4.97
CA ASP A 241 9.46 -8.97 4.32
C ASP A 241 8.32 -9.98 4.45
N ARG A 242 7.67 -10.07 5.62
CA ARG A 242 6.66 -11.09 5.95
C ARG A 242 5.23 -10.72 5.53
N SER A 243 4.84 -9.45 5.57
CA SER A 243 3.45 -9.02 5.34
C SER A 243 2.82 -9.45 3.99
N PRO A 244 3.53 -9.64 2.87
CA PRO A 244 2.94 -10.13 1.62
C PRO A 244 2.36 -11.56 1.69
N THR A 245 2.84 -12.39 2.60
CA THR A 245 2.63 -13.86 2.59
C THR A 245 2.27 -14.45 3.95
N VAL A 246 2.40 -13.68 5.03
CA VAL A 246 2.12 -14.11 6.40
C VAL A 246 0.98 -13.24 6.97
N SER A 247 0.01 -13.88 7.63
CA SER A 247 -1.02 -13.22 8.41
C SER A 247 -0.44 -12.48 9.62
N LEU A 248 -1.01 -11.33 10.01
CA LEU A 248 -0.70 -10.69 11.30
C LEU A 248 -0.83 -11.67 12.47
N LEU A 249 -1.81 -12.60 12.41
CA LEU A 249 -2.05 -13.63 13.44
C LEU A 249 -0.90 -14.63 13.65
N ARG A 250 0.16 -14.54 12.82
CA ARG A 250 1.34 -15.42 12.83
C ARG A 250 2.67 -14.64 12.90
N MET A 251 2.58 -13.35 13.20
CA MET A 251 3.71 -12.45 13.51
C MET A 251 3.79 -12.23 15.02
N SER A 252 4.82 -11.54 15.49
CA SER A 252 4.89 -11.01 16.86
C SER A 252 5.26 -9.53 16.81
N TYR A 253 6.53 -9.21 17.08
CA TYR A 253 7.10 -7.85 17.10
C TYR A 253 6.81 -7.07 15.81
N GLU A 254 6.75 -7.74 14.65
CA GLU A 254 6.52 -7.09 13.35
C GLU A 254 5.25 -6.26 13.29
N THR A 255 4.23 -6.62 14.08
CA THR A 255 2.96 -5.90 14.08
C THR A 255 2.98 -4.58 14.86
N VAL A 256 4.14 -4.15 15.38
CA VAL A 256 4.39 -2.76 15.81
C VAL A 256 3.94 -1.74 14.75
N VAL A 257 4.08 -2.07 13.46
CA VAL A 257 3.62 -1.23 12.34
C VAL A 257 2.10 -1.01 12.35
N PHE A 258 1.33 -2.02 12.76
CA PHE A 258 -0.12 -1.90 12.94
C PHE A 258 -0.48 -1.07 14.17
N PHE A 259 0.20 -1.25 15.30
CA PHE A 259 -0.08 -0.48 16.52
C PHE A 259 0.34 0.99 16.40
N ALA A 260 1.43 1.29 15.68
CA ALA A 260 1.81 2.64 15.30
C ALA A 260 0.73 3.32 14.43
N TRP A 261 0.22 2.64 13.40
CA TRP A 261 -0.92 3.12 12.60
C TRP A 261 -2.18 3.32 13.43
N LEU A 262 -2.50 2.41 14.36
CA LEU A 262 -3.69 2.50 15.20
C LEU A 262 -3.61 3.71 16.15
N GLN A 263 -2.43 3.96 16.73
CA GLN A 263 -2.16 5.18 17.51
C GLN A 263 -2.28 6.44 16.63
N GLN A 264 -1.69 6.45 15.43
CA GLN A 264 -1.71 7.62 14.55
C GLN A 264 -3.12 7.95 14.04
N SER A 265 -3.93 6.94 13.71
CA SER A 265 -5.27 7.10 13.14
C SER A 265 -6.37 7.33 14.19
N ARG A 266 -6.22 6.80 15.41
CA ARG A 266 -7.28 6.83 16.45
C ARG A 266 -6.80 7.35 17.83
N GLY A 267 -5.53 7.77 17.93
CA GLY A 267 -4.89 8.18 19.18
C GLY A 267 -4.41 7.00 20.04
N PRO A 268 -3.47 7.21 20.99
CA PRO A 268 -3.02 6.15 21.91
C PRO A 268 -4.18 5.55 22.72
N GLY A 269 -5.21 6.35 23.00
CA GLY A 269 -6.42 5.94 23.72
C GLY A 269 -7.31 4.91 23.00
N ALA A 270 -6.96 4.50 21.78
CA ALA A 270 -7.59 3.39 21.07
C ALA A 270 -6.94 2.03 21.36
N ILE A 271 -5.68 2.01 21.84
CA ILE A 271 -4.90 0.77 21.98
C ILE A 271 -5.46 -0.12 23.10
N GLY A 272 -5.74 0.43 24.30
CA GLY A 272 -6.29 -0.35 25.40
C GLY A 272 -7.67 -0.96 25.11
N PRO A 273 -8.63 -0.19 24.55
CA PRO A 273 -9.91 -0.74 24.07
C PRO A 273 -9.77 -1.80 22.97
N TYR A 274 -8.82 -1.65 22.04
CA TYR A 274 -8.53 -2.65 21.02
C TYR A 274 -8.06 -3.97 21.63
N LEU A 275 -7.07 -3.92 22.52
CA LEU A 275 -6.51 -5.10 23.20
C LEU A 275 -7.57 -5.81 24.08
N ALA A 276 -8.46 -5.06 24.72
CA ALA A 276 -9.59 -5.62 25.46
C ALA A 276 -10.59 -6.38 24.56
N GLN A 277 -10.81 -5.94 23.32
CA GLN A 277 -11.67 -6.63 22.35
C GLN A 277 -11.01 -7.87 21.73
N MET A 278 -9.67 -7.86 21.58
CA MET A 278 -8.89 -9.05 21.24
C MET A 278 -9.01 -10.12 22.34
N ALA A 279 -8.86 -9.71 23.61
CA ALA A 279 -8.89 -10.56 24.79
C ALA A 279 -10.30 -11.02 25.24
N GLY A 280 -11.16 -11.40 24.30
CA GLY A 280 -12.41 -12.12 24.62
C GLY A 280 -12.14 -13.55 25.12
N THR A 281 -13.04 -14.08 25.95
CA THR A 281 -12.98 -15.49 26.37
C THR A 281 -13.51 -16.40 25.25
N GLY A 282 -12.60 -17.17 24.65
CA GLY A 282 -12.91 -17.99 23.48
C GLY A 282 -13.04 -17.20 22.17
N MET A 283 -13.42 -17.92 21.11
CA MET A 283 -13.27 -17.53 19.69
C MET A 283 -11.79 -17.48 19.21
N ALA A 284 -11.58 -17.75 17.92
CA ALA A 284 -10.27 -17.58 17.30
C ALA A 284 -9.89 -16.09 17.18
N GLN A 285 -8.60 -15.77 17.20
CA GLN A 285 -8.04 -14.41 17.21
C GLN A 285 -8.62 -13.50 16.11
N LEU A 286 -8.92 -14.06 14.94
CA LEU A 286 -9.57 -13.36 13.82
C LEU A 286 -10.93 -12.73 14.18
N ALA A 287 -11.71 -13.39 15.03
CA ALA A 287 -12.98 -12.86 15.51
C ALA A 287 -12.78 -11.74 16.55
N GLY A 288 -11.69 -11.77 17.32
CA GLY A 288 -11.25 -10.63 18.13
C GLY A 288 -10.97 -9.42 17.27
N ALA A 289 -10.19 -9.60 16.19
CA ALA A 289 -9.84 -8.52 15.26
C ALA A 289 -11.07 -7.86 14.63
N ARG A 290 -12.12 -8.64 14.28
CA ARG A 290 -13.41 -8.11 13.77
C ARG A 290 -14.24 -7.35 14.81
N ARG A 291 -14.14 -7.69 16.11
CA ARG A 291 -14.81 -6.93 17.18
C ARG A 291 -14.07 -5.65 17.52
N ALA A 292 -12.74 -5.66 17.36
CA ALA A 292 -11.87 -4.57 17.75
C ALA A 292 -11.82 -3.42 16.73
N LEU A 293 -12.01 -3.71 15.44
CA LEU A 293 -12.09 -2.72 14.35
C LEU A 293 -13.02 -3.18 13.22
N ASP A 294 -13.67 -2.21 12.57
CA ASP A 294 -14.42 -2.42 11.33
C ASP A 294 -13.52 -2.99 10.22
N PRO A 295 -14.02 -3.88 9.33
CA PRO A 295 -13.23 -4.44 8.23
C PRO A 295 -12.52 -3.40 7.37
N ALA A 296 -13.18 -2.26 7.08
CA ALA A 296 -12.61 -1.18 6.30
C ALA A 296 -11.36 -0.56 6.95
N ALA A 297 -11.25 -0.56 8.27
CA ALA A 297 -10.09 0.00 8.98
C ALA A 297 -8.81 -0.81 8.71
N TYR A 298 -8.91 -2.12 8.45
CA TYR A 298 -7.78 -2.93 8.03
C TYR A 298 -7.33 -2.62 6.59
N ASP A 299 -8.25 -2.17 5.73
CA ASP A 299 -7.89 -1.58 4.44
C ASP A 299 -7.24 -0.20 4.61
N GLU A 300 -7.70 0.63 5.55
CA GLU A 300 -7.05 1.91 5.86
C GLU A 300 -5.62 1.74 6.37
N PHE A 301 -5.35 0.68 7.14
CA PHE A 301 -4.00 0.28 7.51
C PHE A 301 -3.15 -0.11 6.28
N ALA A 302 -3.71 -0.93 5.38
CA ALA A 302 -3.04 -1.30 4.14
C ALA A 302 -2.74 -0.08 3.25
N GLN A 303 -3.72 0.81 3.05
CA GLN A 303 -3.58 2.08 2.33
C GLN A 303 -2.45 2.93 2.92
N ALA A 304 -2.50 3.18 4.24
CA ALA A 304 -1.55 4.05 4.93
C ALA A 304 -0.10 3.54 4.87
N TYR A 305 0.09 2.22 4.94
CA TYR A 305 1.40 1.58 4.79
C TYR A 305 1.93 1.64 3.35
N ILE A 306 1.08 1.44 2.34
CA ILE A 306 1.49 1.53 0.92
C ILE A 306 1.74 2.97 0.46
N ASP A 307 1.16 3.96 1.14
CA ASP A 307 1.47 5.39 0.96
C ASP A 307 2.63 5.89 1.83
N GLU A 308 3.29 5.02 2.61
CA GLU A 308 4.38 5.36 3.54
C GLU A 308 4.01 6.46 4.56
N THR A 309 2.72 6.55 4.92
CA THR A 309 2.20 7.59 5.82
C THR A 309 2.27 7.22 7.30
N ILE A 310 2.58 5.95 7.63
CA ILE A 310 2.66 5.48 9.02
C ILE A 310 3.93 6.01 9.68
N THR A 311 3.79 6.61 10.86
CA THR A 311 4.91 7.05 11.71
C THR A 311 4.90 6.32 13.04
N LEU A 312 6.07 5.82 13.46
CA LEU A 312 6.29 5.35 14.83
C LEU A 312 6.19 6.53 15.82
N PRO A 313 5.89 6.29 17.11
CA PRO A 313 5.88 7.33 18.15
C PRO A 313 7.16 8.19 18.21
N SER A 314 8.32 7.63 17.84
CA SER A 314 9.61 8.29 17.63
C SER A 314 9.67 9.27 16.46
N GLY A 315 8.59 9.43 15.69
CA GLY A 315 8.52 10.27 14.48
C GLY A 315 9.15 9.64 13.25
N VAL A 316 9.58 8.37 13.34
CA VAL A 316 10.21 7.64 12.24
C VAL A 316 9.14 7.10 11.29
N THR A 317 9.21 7.48 10.02
CA THR A 317 8.33 6.96 8.96
C THR A 317 8.61 5.48 8.69
N VAL A 318 7.55 4.68 8.62
CA VAL A 318 7.61 3.28 8.21
C VAL A 318 7.55 3.20 6.68
N THR A 319 8.71 3.05 6.04
CA THR A 319 8.84 2.90 4.58
C THR A 319 8.41 1.51 4.11
N GLY A 320 7.71 1.45 2.98
CA GLY A 320 7.30 0.23 2.31
C GLY A 320 8.39 -0.32 1.38
N PRO A 321 8.17 -1.51 0.79
CA PRO A 321 8.93 -1.96 -0.37
C PRO A 321 8.40 -1.34 -1.66
N ALA A 322 9.23 -1.45 -2.71
CA ALA A 322 8.72 -1.44 -4.08
C ALA A 322 7.55 -2.43 -4.23
N LEU A 323 6.38 -1.92 -4.61
CA LEU A 323 5.20 -2.76 -4.82
C LEU A 323 5.46 -3.80 -5.93
N PRO A 324 5.10 -5.08 -5.72
CA PRO A 324 5.23 -6.08 -6.77
C PRO A 324 4.28 -5.79 -7.94
N HIS A 325 4.78 -5.98 -9.15
CA HIS A 325 3.94 -6.05 -10.35
C HIS A 325 3.05 -7.29 -10.29
N LEU A 326 1.76 -7.14 -10.63
CA LEU A 326 0.76 -8.21 -10.58
C LEU A 326 0.39 -8.70 -11.97
N ALA A 327 0.17 -7.79 -12.91
CA ALA A 327 -0.16 -8.06 -14.31
C ALA A 327 -0.05 -6.77 -15.15
N ASP A 328 -0.01 -6.93 -16.47
CA ASP A 328 -0.45 -5.92 -17.44
C ASP A 328 -1.77 -6.42 -18.07
N THR A 329 -2.64 -5.50 -18.47
CA THR A 329 -3.74 -5.83 -19.39
C THR A 329 -3.23 -5.98 -20.83
N THR A 330 -3.94 -6.70 -21.68
CA THR A 330 -3.62 -6.78 -23.12
C THR A 330 -4.34 -5.69 -23.92
N GLY A 331 -5.50 -5.24 -23.46
CA GLY A 331 -6.38 -4.36 -24.22
C GLY A 331 -7.13 -5.07 -25.35
N GLU A 332 -7.04 -6.40 -25.41
CA GLU A 332 -7.78 -7.26 -26.33
C GLU A 332 -8.95 -7.93 -25.59
N PRO A 333 -10.20 -7.84 -26.10
CA PRO A 333 -11.34 -8.53 -25.52
C PRO A 333 -11.07 -10.03 -25.33
N GLU A 334 -11.50 -10.57 -24.19
CA GLU A 334 -11.36 -11.98 -23.79
C GLU A 334 -9.90 -12.50 -23.62
N ALA A 335 -8.87 -11.74 -24.02
CA ALA A 335 -7.46 -12.10 -23.89
C ALA A 335 -6.76 -11.49 -22.66
N ASP A 336 -7.40 -10.53 -21.96
CA ASP A 336 -6.91 -10.02 -20.67
C ASP A 336 -6.79 -11.16 -19.63
N PRO A 337 -5.63 -11.30 -18.93
CA PRO A 337 -5.52 -12.23 -17.83
C PRO A 337 -6.36 -11.77 -16.61
N ASP A 338 -7.00 -12.72 -15.93
CA ASP A 338 -7.58 -12.49 -14.60
C ASP A 338 -6.47 -12.08 -13.62
N ILE A 339 -6.39 -10.80 -13.25
CA ILE A 339 -5.39 -10.27 -12.31
C ILE A 339 -5.71 -10.88 -10.95
N THR A 340 -4.90 -11.86 -10.55
CA THR A 340 -5.20 -12.73 -9.42
C THR A 340 -4.05 -12.84 -8.44
N ARG A 341 -4.38 -12.87 -7.16
CA ARG A 341 -3.44 -13.20 -6.09
C ARG A 341 -4.03 -14.36 -5.30
N ARG A 342 -3.24 -15.44 -5.14
CA ARG A 342 -3.65 -16.66 -4.44
C ARG A 342 -4.27 -16.30 -3.08
N GLN A 343 -5.41 -16.92 -2.80
CA GLN A 343 -6.14 -16.94 -1.53
C GLN A 343 -5.19 -16.84 -0.32
N PRO A 344 -5.02 -15.66 0.30
CA PRO A 344 -4.12 -15.49 1.41
C PRO A 344 -4.85 -15.80 2.73
N GLU A 345 -4.08 -16.10 3.77
CA GLU A 345 -4.65 -16.22 5.12
C GLU A 345 -5.30 -14.88 5.54
N PRO A 346 -6.43 -14.90 6.27
CA PRO A 346 -7.02 -13.69 6.82
C PRO A 346 -6.00 -12.88 7.62
N LEU A 347 -6.08 -11.55 7.59
CA LEU A 347 -5.08 -10.61 8.11
C LEU A 347 -3.69 -10.68 7.42
N THR A 348 -3.56 -11.21 6.20
CA THR A 348 -2.35 -11.00 5.36
C THR A 348 -2.48 -9.72 4.54
N LEU A 349 -1.38 -8.97 4.34
CA LEU A 349 -1.38 -7.80 3.46
C LEU A 349 -1.36 -8.21 1.99
N MET A 350 -2.43 -7.84 1.28
CA MET A 350 -2.48 -7.91 -0.17
C MET A 350 -2.01 -6.56 -0.73
N ARG A 351 -0.90 -6.56 -1.49
CA ARG A 351 -0.33 -5.37 -2.11
C ARG A 351 0.26 -5.66 -3.49
N GLY A 352 0.28 -4.65 -4.35
CA GLY A 352 0.98 -4.67 -5.64
C GLY A 352 0.53 -3.53 -6.56
N TRP A 353 0.85 -3.64 -7.85
CA TRP A 353 0.32 -2.77 -8.90
C TRP A 353 0.12 -3.51 -10.22
N PHE A 354 -0.75 -2.99 -11.07
CA PHE A 354 -0.91 -3.43 -12.45
C PHE A 354 -1.02 -2.21 -13.37
N ASP A 355 -0.59 -2.35 -14.61
CA ASP A 355 -0.80 -1.33 -15.64
C ASP A 355 -1.99 -1.74 -16.53
N VAL A 356 -2.81 -0.75 -16.87
CA VAL A 356 -3.88 -0.85 -17.86
C VAL A 356 -3.41 -0.17 -19.14
N VAL A 357 -3.28 -0.95 -20.21
CA VAL A 357 -2.84 -0.52 -21.54
C VAL A 357 -4.02 0.05 -22.37
N PRO A 358 -3.83 0.60 -23.57
CA PRO A 358 -4.92 1.13 -24.39
C PRO A 358 -6.06 0.12 -24.60
N GLY A 359 -7.31 0.55 -24.36
CA GLY A 359 -8.48 -0.33 -24.35
C GLY A 359 -9.72 0.34 -23.75
N GLY A 360 -10.88 -0.26 -23.92
CA GLY A 360 -12.12 0.07 -23.18
C GLY A 360 -12.50 -1.08 -22.24
N TYR A 361 -12.48 -0.79 -20.94
CA TYR A 361 -12.52 -1.75 -19.83
C TYR A 361 -13.77 -1.57 -18.94
N ARG A 362 -14.29 -2.69 -18.45
CA ARG A 362 -15.35 -2.79 -17.43
C ARG A 362 -14.89 -3.72 -16.30
N PRO A 363 -14.02 -3.23 -15.41
CA PRO A 363 -13.39 -4.09 -14.41
C PRO A 363 -14.39 -4.60 -13.38
N LYS A 364 -14.29 -5.88 -12.99
CA LYS A 364 -15.20 -6.56 -12.05
C LYS A 364 -14.49 -7.62 -11.21
N GLY A 365 -15.05 -7.97 -10.06
CA GLY A 365 -14.61 -9.10 -9.23
C GLY A 365 -14.51 -8.75 -7.75
N THR A 366 -14.17 -9.76 -6.92
CA THR A 366 -14.16 -9.69 -5.44
C THR A 366 -13.46 -8.47 -4.85
N PHE A 367 -12.49 -7.89 -5.55
CA PHE A 367 -11.88 -6.62 -5.16
C PHE A 367 -12.14 -5.48 -6.14
N GLY A 368 -12.39 -5.74 -7.43
CA GLY A 368 -12.69 -4.68 -8.42
C GLY A 368 -13.87 -3.80 -7.99
N ASP A 369 -14.90 -4.45 -7.41
CA ASP A 369 -16.12 -3.82 -6.92
C ASP A 369 -16.00 -3.30 -5.46
N LYS A 370 -14.83 -3.45 -4.81
CA LYS A 370 -14.60 -3.05 -3.41
C LYS A 370 -14.09 -1.61 -3.32
N GLU A 371 -14.69 -0.83 -2.42
CA GLU A 371 -14.28 0.55 -2.20
C GLU A 371 -12.89 0.69 -1.56
N ARG A 372 -12.19 1.76 -1.94
CA ARG A 372 -10.90 2.21 -1.40
C ARG A 372 -9.73 1.19 -1.41
N VAL A 373 -9.67 0.26 -2.37
CA VAL A 373 -8.54 -0.69 -2.50
C VAL A 373 -7.62 -0.46 -3.69
N PHE A 374 -7.96 0.44 -4.63
CA PHE A 374 -7.11 0.80 -5.76
C PHE A 374 -6.72 2.28 -5.76
N SER A 375 -5.59 2.61 -6.36
CA SER A 375 -5.07 3.97 -6.36
C SER A 375 -4.05 4.25 -7.46
N GLU A 376 -4.29 5.28 -8.28
CA GLU A 376 -3.32 5.75 -9.29
C GLU A 376 -2.20 6.61 -8.71
N ARG A 377 -2.39 7.22 -7.52
CA ARG A 377 -1.45 8.16 -6.89
C ARG A 377 -1.54 8.10 -5.35
N PRO A 378 -0.44 8.31 -4.60
CA PRO A 378 -0.48 8.38 -3.13
C PRO A 378 -1.66 9.22 -2.59
N GLY A 379 -2.36 8.66 -1.60
CA GLY A 379 -3.56 9.25 -0.96
C GLY A 379 -4.89 9.05 -1.71
N THR A 380 -4.89 8.75 -3.02
CA THR A 380 -6.15 8.69 -3.80
C THR A 380 -6.67 7.25 -3.92
N TRP A 381 -7.32 6.73 -2.86
CA TRP A 381 -7.85 5.36 -2.83
C TRP A 381 -9.36 5.30 -3.15
N SER A 382 -9.75 4.43 -4.08
CA SER A 382 -11.14 4.22 -4.52
C SER A 382 -11.40 2.75 -4.94
N LYS A 383 -12.63 2.41 -5.34
CA LYS A 383 -12.85 1.29 -6.27
C LYS A 383 -12.27 1.59 -7.67
N LEU A 384 -12.29 0.62 -8.58
CA LEU A 384 -12.00 0.90 -10.00
C LEU A 384 -13.19 1.64 -10.67
N PRO A 385 -12.95 2.44 -11.71
CA PRO A 385 -14.02 3.01 -12.53
C PRO A 385 -14.84 1.91 -13.21
N GLU A 386 -16.17 2.03 -13.18
CA GLU A 386 -17.11 1.05 -13.77
C GLU A 386 -16.97 0.96 -15.30
N ASP A 387 -16.70 2.09 -15.95
CA ASP A 387 -16.24 2.23 -17.32
C ASP A 387 -14.88 2.93 -17.31
N MET A 388 -13.91 2.41 -18.05
CA MET A 388 -12.57 3.00 -18.20
C MET A 388 -12.10 2.91 -19.65
N GLU A 389 -11.88 4.05 -20.29
CA GLU A 389 -11.09 4.11 -21.52
C GLU A 389 -9.64 4.50 -21.21
N VAL A 390 -8.70 3.84 -21.90
CA VAL A 390 -7.29 4.22 -21.97
C VAL A 390 -6.95 4.38 -23.45
N ARG A 391 -6.41 5.54 -23.84
CA ARG A 391 -6.16 5.84 -25.27
C ARG A 391 -4.81 5.29 -25.72
N CYS A 392 -4.67 5.07 -27.02
CA CYS A 392 -3.35 4.90 -27.63
C CYS A 392 -2.47 6.12 -27.33
N GLY A 393 -1.36 5.91 -26.60
CA GLY A 393 -0.58 6.98 -25.98
C GLY A 393 -0.42 6.79 -24.47
N GLU A 394 -1.45 6.24 -23.83
CA GLU A 394 -1.62 6.22 -22.38
C GLU A 394 -1.40 4.81 -21.79
N ARG A 395 -0.94 4.75 -20.53
CA ARG A 395 -1.05 3.59 -19.64
C ARG A 395 -1.53 4.10 -18.28
N ARG A 396 -2.52 3.45 -17.67
CA ARG A 396 -3.00 3.80 -16.31
C ARG A 396 -2.49 2.78 -15.31
N LYS A 397 -1.64 3.22 -14.39
CA LYS A 397 -1.01 2.39 -13.37
C LYS A 397 -1.85 2.41 -12.09
N PHE A 398 -2.45 1.28 -11.72
CA PHE A 398 -3.20 1.14 -10.49
C PHE A 398 -2.38 0.39 -9.45
N ARG A 399 -2.11 1.05 -8.32
CA ARG A 399 -1.65 0.40 -7.09
C ARG A 399 -2.85 -0.27 -6.41
N PHE A 400 -2.59 -1.34 -5.69
CA PHE A 400 -3.59 -2.10 -4.94
C PHE A 400 -3.11 -2.35 -3.51
N ALA A 401 -4.00 -2.16 -2.53
CA ALA A 401 -3.76 -2.44 -1.12
C ALA A 401 -5.05 -2.89 -0.43
N SER A 402 -5.00 -4.01 0.30
CA SER A 402 -6.13 -4.48 1.11
C SER A 402 -5.69 -5.51 2.16
N ILE A 403 -6.40 -5.58 3.29
CA ILE A 403 -6.29 -6.67 4.27
C ILE A 403 -7.70 -7.21 4.53
N SER A 404 -7.94 -8.49 4.23
CA SER A 404 -9.22 -9.13 4.51
C SER A 404 -9.25 -9.73 5.91
N VAL A 405 -10.35 -9.48 6.64
CA VAL A 405 -10.66 -10.14 7.92
C VAL A 405 -11.68 -11.27 7.79
N ALA A 406 -12.14 -11.64 6.59
CA ALA A 406 -13.14 -12.70 6.38
C ALA A 406 -12.65 -14.10 6.83
N ASP A 407 -13.57 -15.03 7.12
CA ASP A 407 -13.21 -16.40 7.58
C ASP A 407 -12.56 -17.23 6.47
N ALA A 408 -13.08 -17.10 5.25
CA ALA A 408 -12.50 -17.72 4.07
C ALA A 408 -11.39 -16.82 3.49
N PRO A 409 -10.23 -17.38 3.11
CA PRO A 409 -9.27 -16.73 2.23
C PRO A 409 -9.93 -16.13 0.98
N VAL A 410 -9.93 -14.80 0.87
CA VAL A 410 -10.58 -14.12 -0.26
C VAL A 410 -9.61 -14.10 -1.44
N GLU A 411 -9.97 -14.76 -2.55
CA GLU A 411 -9.24 -14.62 -3.81
C GLU A 411 -9.26 -13.14 -4.23
N MET A 412 -8.08 -12.51 -4.33
CA MET A 412 -8.00 -11.27 -5.10
C MET A 412 -8.22 -11.64 -6.55
N LYS A 413 -9.28 -11.11 -7.12
CA LYS A 413 -9.63 -11.26 -8.52
C LYS A 413 -10.13 -9.93 -9.05
N VAL A 414 -9.39 -9.38 -10.01
CA VAL A 414 -9.85 -8.29 -10.87
C VAL A 414 -9.84 -8.85 -12.29
N LYS A 415 -11.03 -9.00 -12.87
CA LYS A 415 -11.18 -9.15 -14.31
C LYS A 415 -11.09 -7.74 -14.91
N PRO A 416 -10.11 -7.40 -15.76
CA PRO A 416 -10.06 -6.06 -16.37
C PRO A 416 -11.27 -5.78 -17.27
N GLY A 417 -11.77 -6.83 -17.92
CA GLY A 417 -13.05 -6.79 -18.63
C GLY A 417 -13.01 -5.89 -19.86
N THR A 418 -11.97 -5.99 -20.71
CA THR A 418 -11.97 -5.32 -22.01
C THR A 418 -13.21 -5.71 -22.80
N TYR A 419 -14.06 -4.72 -23.11
CA TYR A 419 -15.23 -4.85 -23.98
C TYR A 419 -15.01 -4.20 -25.35
N LYS A 420 -13.94 -3.41 -25.48
CA LYS A 420 -13.59 -2.66 -26.68
C LYS A 420 -12.08 -2.71 -26.87
N ALA A 421 -11.63 -3.46 -27.88
CA ALA A 421 -10.26 -3.34 -28.36
C ALA A 421 -10.00 -1.90 -28.79
N VAL A 422 -8.90 -1.31 -28.33
CA VAL A 422 -8.37 -0.09 -28.93
C VAL A 422 -7.12 -0.50 -29.70
N ASN A 423 -7.33 -1.00 -30.92
CA ASN A 423 -6.25 -1.45 -31.78
C ASN A 423 -5.38 -0.26 -32.20
N CYS A 424 -4.29 -0.02 -31.47
CA CYS A 424 -3.30 1.00 -31.81
C CYS A 424 -2.47 0.64 -33.05
N GLY A 425 -2.67 -0.57 -33.60
CA GLY A 425 -2.07 -1.06 -34.84
C GLY A 425 -0.55 -1.00 -34.82
N GLU A 426 0.03 -0.89 -36.02
CA GLU A 426 1.48 -0.66 -36.15
C GLU A 426 1.95 0.70 -35.63
N CYS A 427 1.04 1.65 -35.33
CA CYS A 427 1.43 2.88 -34.62
C CYS A 427 1.74 2.60 -33.15
N GLY A 428 1.36 1.42 -32.65
CA GLY A 428 1.67 0.92 -31.32
C GLY A 428 3.16 0.67 -31.12
N ALA A 429 3.84 1.68 -30.59
CA ALA A 429 4.47 1.46 -29.29
C ALA A 429 4.67 2.80 -28.55
N THR A 430 4.19 2.82 -27.30
CA THR A 430 4.55 3.81 -26.28
C THR A 430 5.53 3.15 -25.33
N GLY A 431 6.83 3.35 -25.58
CA GLY A 431 7.89 2.75 -24.78
C GLY A 431 9.25 3.36 -25.10
N PRO A 432 10.22 3.30 -24.17
CA PRO A 432 11.54 3.94 -24.32
C PRO A 432 12.41 3.30 -25.42
N THR A 433 12.00 2.15 -25.95
CA THR A 433 12.68 1.41 -27.04
C THR A 433 12.33 1.92 -28.44
N VAL A 434 11.28 2.74 -28.60
CA VAL A 434 10.88 3.25 -29.92
C VAL A 434 11.79 4.40 -30.33
N ARG A 435 12.73 4.13 -31.23
CA ARG A 435 13.39 5.18 -32.00
C ARG A 435 12.32 5.93 -32.78
N ARG A 436 12.13 7.22 -32.45
CA ARG A 436 11.36 8.17 -33.25
C ARG A 436 12.33 9.17 -33.85
N ALA A 437 12.13 9.52 -35.12
CA ALA A 437 12.93 10.54 -35.78
C ALA A 437 12.80 11.87 -35.02
N GLY A 438 13.87 12.28 -34.33
CA GLY A 438 13.86 13.43 -33.42
C GLY A 438 13.50 14.74 -34.14
N CYS A 439 13.82 14.83 -35.43
CA CYS A 439 13.44 15.94 -36.29
C CYS A 439 11.91 16.13 -36.42
N VAL A 440 11.08 15.07 -36.40
CA VAL A 440 9.61 15.16 -36.52
C VAL A 440 8.98 15.76 -35.26
N VAL A 441 9.57 15.50 -34.08
CA VAL A 441 9.02 15.91 -32.77
C VAL A 441 8.91 17.44 -32.68
N GLY A 442 7.77 17.93 -32.20
CA GLY A 442 7.47 19.35 -31.99
C GLY A 442 6.21 19.81 -32.71
N SER A 443 5.93 21.11 -32.62
CA SER A 443 4.78 21.76 -33.26
C SER A 443 5.14 22.33 -34.63
N TRP A 444 4.21 22.21 -35.57
CA TRP A 444 4.34 22.55 -36.98
C TRP A 444 3.10 23.31 -37.46
N GLN A 445 3.28 24.22 -38.43
CA GLN A 445 2.18 24.82 -39.18
C GLN A 445 2.41 24.71 -40.69
N LEU A 446 1.34 24.78 -41.48
CA LEU A 446 1.45 24.83 -42.94
C LEU A 446 2.24 26.06 -43.38
N ALA A 447 3.36 25.85 -44.07
CA ALA A 447 4.25 26.93 -44.48
C ALA A 447 3.57 27.84 -45.52
N ALA A 448 3.85 29.14 -45.43
CA ALA A 448 3.28 30.12 -46.36
C ALA A 448 3.67 29.83 -47.81
N GLY A 449 2.71 29.88 -48.73
CA GLY A 449 2.94 29.62 -50.17
C GLY A 449 3.12 28.15 -50.57
N SER A 450 3.01 27.20 -49.63
CA SER A 450 3.24 25.77 -49.86
C SER A 450 2.23 25.02 -50.74
N GLY A 451 1.22 25.71 -51.31
CA GLY A 451 0.07 25.11 -52.01
C GLY A 451 -0.89 24.37 -51.07
N GLY A 452 -0.39 23.34 -50.38
CA GLY A 452 -1.07 22.61 -49.31
C GLY A 452 -2.39 22.00 -49.77
N ASN A 453 -3.48 22.31 -49.05
CA ASN A 453 -4.83 21.81 -49.40
C ASN A 453 -5.32 22.26 -50.79
N CYS A 454 -4.66 23.22 -51.44
CA CYS A 454 -5.02 23.71 -52.78
C CYS A 454 -4.54 22.81 -53.91
N ASP A 455 -3.47 22.04 -53.75
CA ASP A 455 -2.89 21.32 -54.90
C ASP A 455 -3.59 19.97 -55.13
N TRP A 456 -4.11 19.35 -54.07
CA TRP A 456 -4.67 17.99 -54.09
C TRP A 456 -5.75 17.72 -55.15
N LEU A 457 -6.89 18.43 -55.17
CA LEU A 457 -7.90 18.18 -56.21
C LEU A 457 -7.47 18.65 -57.62
N GLY A 458 -6.36 19.40 -57.73
CA GLY A 458 -5.74 19.73 -59.02
C GLY A 458 -5.07 18.49 -59.63
N SER A 459 -4.32 17.73 -58.82
CA SER A 459 -3.70 16.47 -59.29
C SER A 459 -4.77 15.41 -59.59
N PHE A 460 -5.82 15.33 -58.77
CA PHE A 460 -6.98 14.43 -58.93
C PHE A 460 -7.64 14.55 -60.32
N GLY A 461 -7.70 15.76 -60.88
CA GLY A 461 -8.19 16.00 -62.24
C GLY A 461 -7.28 15.44 -63.33
N GLY A 462 -5.96 15.47 -63.13
CA GLY A 462 -4.98 14.90 -64.08
C GLY A 462 -5.04 13.37 -64.19
N SER A 463 -5.53 12.68 -63.15
CA SER A 463 -5.64 11.21 -63.13
C SER A 463 -6.89 10.62 -63.79
N MET A 464 -7.90 11.43 -64.18
CA MET A 464 -9.18 10.91 -64.70
C MET A 464 -9.34 11.17 -66.22
N PRO A 465 -9.29 10.14 -67.08
CA PRO A 465 -9.41 10.31 -68.52
C PRO A 465 -10.73 10.99 -68.94
N GLY A 466 -10.61 12.17 -69.57
CA GLY A 466 -11.77 12.96 -70.00
C GLY A 466 -12.38 13.86 -68.92
N VAL A 467 -11.73 14.04 -67.78
CA VAL A 467 -12.06 15.08 -66.79
C VAL A 467 -10.94 16.10 -66.77
N SER A 468 -11.27 17.39 -66.65
CA SER A 468 -10.31 18.41 -66.22
C SER A 468 -10.84 19.14 -65.00
N VAL A 469 -9.94 19.39 -64.03
CA VAL A 469 -10.26 20.13 -62.80
C VAL A 469 -9.35 21.34 -62.72
N SER A 470 -9.93 22.54 -62.75
CA SER A 470 -9.22 23.78 -62.45
C SER A 470 -9.59 24.28 -61.05
N THR A 471 -8.64 24.85 -60.33
CA THR A 471 -8.92 25.54 -59.05
C THR A 471 -9.24 27.00 -59.36
N VAL A 472 -10.43 27.44 -58.97
CA VAL A 472 -10.95 28.81 -59.25
C VAL A 472 -10.65 29.73 -58.07
N GLU A 473 -10.90 29.25 -56.85
CA GLU A 473 -10.52 29.92 -55.61
C GLU A 473 -9.91 28.87 -54.68
N CYS A 474 -8.82 29.21 -53.99
CA CYS A 474 -8.39 28.44 -52.84
C CYS A 474 -7.72 29.30 -51.78
N ASN A 475 -8.26 29.22 -50.57
CA ASN A 475 -7.60 29.54 -49.32
C ASN A 475 -7.20 28.19 -48.67
N PRO A 476 -5.90 27.88 -48.53
CA PRO A 476 -5.44 26.63 -47.91
C PRO A 476 -5.78 26.54 -46.41
N GLY A 477 -6.25 27.64 -45.82
CA GLY A 477 -6.54 27.81 -44.41
C GLY A 477 -5.26 27.92 -43.57
N THR A 478 -5.43 27.74 -42.26
CA THR A 478 -4.32 27.43 -41.36
C THR A 478 -4.43 25.97 -40.97
N ALA A 479 -3.33 25.23 -41.08
CA ALA A 479 -3.20 23.90 -40.50
C ALA A 479 -2.03 23.89 -39.52
N ARG A 480 -2.20 23.20 -38.39
CA ARG A 480 -1.16 22.98 -37.37
C ARG A 480 -1.18 21.54 -36.91
N VAL A 481 -0.01 20.97 -36.65
CA VAL A 481 0.12 19.65 -36.06
C VAL A 481 1.27 19.63 -35.05
N SER A 482 1.02 19.01 -33.89
CA SER A 482 2.05 18.74 -32.87
C SER A 482 2.32 17.25 -32.84
N PHE A 483 3.59 16.86 -33.00
CA PHE A 483 4.07 15.49 -32.84
C PHE A 483 4.83 15.38 -31.52
N ASN A 484 4.22 14.74 -30.53
CA ASN A 484 4.75 14.70 -29.17
C ASN A 484 5.76 13.55 -29.00
N ARG A 485 6.71 13.73 -28.06
CA ARG A 485 7.81 12.77 -27.81
C ARG A 485 7.33 11.43 -27.26
N ASP A 486 6.11 11.36 -26.73
CA ASP A 486 5.42 10.15 -26.25
C ASP A 486 4.82 9.29 -27.38
N GLY A 487 4.66 9.86 -28.59
CA GLY A 487 4.07 9.23 -29.77
C GLY A 487 2.64 9.69 -30.07
N SER A 488 2.05 10.56 -29.25
CA SER A 488 0.77 11.20 -29.55
C SER A 488 0.94 12.32 -30.59
N PHE A 489 -0.11 12.60 -31.36
CA PHE A 489 -0.20 13.81 -32.18
C PHE A 489 -1.55 14.51 -31.97
N GLU A 490 -1.53 15.84 -32.15
CA GLU A 490 -2.74 16.67 -32.23
C GLU A 490 -2.68 17.53 -33.50
N GLY A 491 -3.72 17.45 -34.34
CA GLY A 491 -3.88 18.22 -35.58
C GLY A 491 -5.07 19.18 -35.52
N THR A 492 -4.92 20.36 -36.11
CA THR A 492 -6.00 21.32 -36.32
C THR A 492 -5.94 21.92 -37.72
N VAL A 493 -7.10 22.14 -38.33
CA VAL A 493 -7.26 22.72 -39.67
C VAL A 493 -8.42 23.72 -39.60
N ASN A 494 -8.22 24.98 -40.00
CA ASN A 494 -9.17 26.07 -39.81
C ASN A 494 -9.23 26.98 -41.04
N GLY A 495 -10.44 27.35 -41.47
CA GLY A 495 -10.66 28.34 -42.51
C GLY A 495 -10.29 27.90 -43.93
N VAL A 496 -10.26 26.60 -44.22
CA VAL A 496 -10.00 26.10 -45.58
C VAL A 496 -11.23 26.38 -46.44
N ARG A 497 -11.04 27.10 -47.55
CA ARG A 497 -12.10 27.37 -48.53
C ARG A 497 -11.55 27.07 -49.92
N ARG A 498 -12.24 26.21 -50.66
CA ARG A 498 -11.83 25.80 -52.00
C ARG A 498 -13.02 25.81 -52.94
N GLN A 499 -12.80 26.31 -54.16
CA GLN A 499 -13.71 26.21 -55.29
C GLN A 499 -12.92 25.60 -56.46
N VAL A 500 -13.38 24.45 -56.97
CA VAL A 500 -12.87 23.86 -58.21
C VAL A 500 -13.95 23.81 -59.27
N GLN A 501 -13.54 23.88 -60.53
CA GLN A 501 -14.40 23.78 -61.70
C GLN A 501 -14.02 22.52 -62.48
N ILE A 502 -14.96 21.59 -62.56
CA ILE A 502 -14.81 20.25 -63.12
C ILE A 502 -15.49 20.24 -64.49
N THR A 503 -14.72 20.00 -65.55
CA THR A 503 -15.24 19.93 -66.92
C THR A 503 -15.12 18.50 -67.45
N PHE A 504 -16.21 17.97 -68.01
CA PHE A 504 -16.28 16.62 -68.55
C PHE A 504 -16.20 16.65 -70.08
N GLN A 505 -15.18 16.02 -70.65
CA GLN A 505 -15.02 15.85 -72.09
C GLN A 505 -15.91 14.71 -72.58
N SER A 506 -17.01 15.05 -73.26
CA SER A 506 -17.88 14.07 -73.90
C SER A 506 -17.18 13.39 -75.07
N ARG A 507 -17.27 12.05 -75.12
CA ARG A 507 -16.85 11.24 -76.29
C ARG A 507 -17.60 11.55 -77.58
N ARG A 508 -18.59 12.44 -77.57
CA ARG A 508 -19.35 12.92 -78.75
C ARG A 508 -19.13 14.42 -79.04
N GLY A 509 -18.11 15.06 -78.48
CA GLY A 509 -17.74 16.46 -78.77
C GLY A 509 -18.64 17.53 -78.16
N VAL A 510 -19.84 17.19 -77.67
CA VAL A 510 -20.73 18.10 -76.93
C VAL A 510 -20.21 18.25 -75.49
N SER A 511 -19.52 19.33 -75.17
CA SER A 511 -19.07 19.61 -73.80
C SER A 511 -20.26 19.70 -72.84
N SER A 512 -20.16 19.02 -71.70
CA SER A 512 -21.10 19.25 -70.60
C SER A 512 -20.81 20.62 -69.96
N PRO A 513 -21.83 21.33 -69.43
CA PRO A 513 -21.59 22.52 -68.63
C PRO A 513 -20.69 22.16 -67.43
N PRO A 514 -19.73 23.03 -67.05
CA PRO A 514 -18.78 22.72 -66.00
C PRO A 514 -19.47 22.68 -64.63
N VAL A 515 -19.18 21.65 -63.85
CA VAL A 515 -19.68 21.49 -62.48
C VAL A 515 -18.69 22.18 -61.54
N THR A 516 -19.17 23.16 -60.77
CA THR A 516 -18.35 23.82 -59.74
C THR A 516 -18.54 23.12 -58.41
N ALA A 517 -17.47 22.63 -57.80
CA ALA A 517 -17.49 22.00 -56.48
C ALA A 517 -16.76 22.89 -55.45
N PHE A 518 -17.51 23.35 -54.47
CA PHE A 518 -17.04 24.10 -53.31
C PHE A 518 -16.80 23.15 -52.15
N ASN A 519 -15.73 23.38 -51.40
CA ASN A 519 -15.40 22.63 -50.19
C ASN A 519 -14.93 23.63 -49.14
N VAL A 520 -15.64 23.67 -47.99
CA VAL A 520 -15.34 24.57 -46.88
C VAL A 520 -15.17 23.75 -45.62
N ILE A 521 -14.00 23.83 -45.00
CA ILE A 521 -13.72 23.29 -43.65
C ILE A 521 -13.53 24.50 -42.74
N SER A 522 -14.53 24.81 -41.93
CA SER A 522 -14.42 25.92 -40.98
C SER A 522 -13.48 25.54 -39.83
N LEU A 523 -13.62 24.33 -39.29
CA LEU A 523 -12.71 23.76 -38.31
C LEU A 523 -12.72 22.24 -38.40
N ALA A 524 -11.54 21.61 -38.41
CA ALA A 524 -11.35 20.21 -38.09
C ALA A 524 -10.25 20.06 -37.03
N LYS A 525 -10.40 19.06 -36.17
CA LYS A 525 -9.42 18.62 -35.18
C LYS A 525 -9.23 17.12 -35.29
N SER A 526 -7.99 16.67 -35.18
CA SER A 526 -7.63 15.25 -35.05
C SER A 526 -6.68 15.04 -33.89
N ALA A 527 -6.72 13.87 -33.28
CA ALA A 527 -5.70 13.41 -32.36
C ALA A 527 -5.53 11.89 -32.48
N GLY A 528 -4.34 11.38 -32.17
CA GLY A 528 -4.02 9.97 -32.33
C GLY A 528 -2.56 9.63 -32.02
N LEU A 529 -2.09 8.49 -32.52
CA LEU A 529 -0.67 8.11 -32.49
C LEU A 529 0.03 8.38 -33.82
N TRP A 530 1.34 8.60 -33.75
CA TRP A 530 2.24 8.59 -34.89
C TRP A 530 3.43 7.64 -34.67
N LYS A 531 3.86 6.97 -35.75
CA LYS A 531 5.21 6.40 -35.87
C LYS A 531 5.92 7.04 -37.06
N ALA A 532 7.23 7.21 -36.95
CA ALA A 532 8.08 7.52 -38.09
C ALA A 532 9.24 6.53 -38.14
N GLU A 533 9.57 6.09 -39.35
CA GLU A 533 10.85 5.43 -39.64
C GLU A 533 11.99 6.47 -39.61
N GLU A 534 13.24 6.03 -39.81
CA GLU A 534 14.42 6.91 -39.73
C GLU A 534 14.37 8.10 -40.71
N GLU A 535 15.24 9.10 -40.53
CA GLU A 535 15.08 10.45 -41.12
C GLU A 535 14.94 10.45 -42.66
N GLY A 536 13.69 10.53 -43.15
CA GLY A 536 13.35 10.46 -44.58
C GLY A 536 12.44 9.28 -45.00
N GLY A 537 12.00 8.42 -44.07
CA GLY A 537 11.17 7.24 -44.33
C GLY A 537 9.65 7.48 -44.33
N ALA A 538 8.89 6.47 -43.88
CA ALA A 538 7.44 6.58 -43.69
C ALA A 538 7.08 7.29 -42.37
N LEU A 539 5.96 8.04 -42.38
CA LEU A 539 5.26 8.61 -41.24
C LEU A 539 3.82 8.07 -41.25
N LYS A 540 3.46 7.22 -40.30
CA LYS A 540 2.10 6.67 -40.17
C LYS A 540 1.37 7.36 -39.03
N LEU A 541 0.16 7.86 -39.30
CA LEU A 541 -0.76 8.42 -38.30
C LEU A 541 -1.94 7.48 -38.09
N CYS A 542 -2.26 7.13 -36.85
CA CYS A 542 -3.46 6.36 -36.50
C CYS A 542 -4.39 7.28 -35.68
N SER A 543 -5.51 7.73 -36.27
CA SER A 543 -6.39 8.74 -35.66
C SER A 543 -7.33 8.10 -34.64
N THR A 544 -7.16 8.40 -33.35
CA THR A 544 -8.07 7.95 -32.29
C THR A 544 -9.33 8.81 -32.22
N THR A 545 -9.24 10.08 -32.63
CA THR A 545 -10.39 10.99 -32.74
C THR A 545 -10.23 11.93 -33.95
N THR A 546 -11.31 12.10 -34.71
CA THR A 546 -11.44 13.19 -35.69
C THR A 546 -12.79 13.87 -35.46
N THR A 547 -12.80 15.20 -35.38
CA THR A 547 -14.03 16.00 -35.27
C THR A 547 -13.93 17.21 -36.19
N GLY A 548 -15.05 17.72 -36.69
CA GLY A 548 -15.01 18.92 -37.51
C GLY A 548 -16.36 19.41 -38.00
N ALA A 549 -16.34 20.60 -38.58
CA ALA A 549 -17.44 21.28 -39.23
C ALA A 549 -17.00 21.76 -40.61
N GLY A 550 -17.84 21.48 -41.61
CA GLY A 550 -17.59 21.82 -42.99
C GLY A 550 -18.71 21.34 -43.91
N PHE A 551 -18.69 21.78 -45.16
CA PHE A 551 -19.63 21.33 -46.18
C PHE A 551 -18.96 21.24 -47.55
N SER A 552 -19.42 20.28 -48.35
CA SER A 552 -19.19 20.21 -49.79
C SER A 552 -20.45 20.69 -50.51
N GLU A 553 -20.30 21.40 -51.62
CA GLU A 553 -21.43 21.94 -52.40
C GLU A 553 -21.12 21.88 -53.90
N MET A 554 -21.97 21.22 -54.68
CA MET A 554 -21.85 21.09 -56.12
C MET A 554 -22.93 21.91 -56.84
N ILE A 555 -22.51 22.73 -57.80
CA ILE A 555 -23.34 23.64 -58.59
C ILE A 555 -23.07 23.39 -60.08
N GLY A 556 -24.09 23.47 -60.94
CA GLY A 556 -23.98 23.21 -62.39
C GLY A 556 -24.27 21.77 -62.80
N GLY A 557 -24.37 20.83 -61.85
CA GLY A 557 -25.02 19.54 -62.07
C GLY A 557 -26.55 19.67 -62.20
N PRO A 558 -27.26 18.62 -62.64
CA PRO A 558 -28.72 18.65 -62.88
C PRO A 558 -29.56 18.88 -61.59
N ARG A 559 -28.95 18.75 -60.42
CA ARG A 559 -29.45 19.25 -59.13
C ARG A 559 -28.25 19.81 -58.35
N PRO A 560 -28.29 21.05 -57.85
CA PRO A 560 -27.33 21.50 -56.85
C PRO A 560 -27.48 20.66 -55.58
N ALA A 561 -26.36 20.30 -54.96
CA ALA A 561 -26.33 19.50 -53.75
C ALA A 561 -25.32 20.08 -52.76
N ARG A 562 -25.73 20.24 -51.50
CA ARG A 562 -24.88 20.74 -50.40
C ARG A 562 -24.97 19.77 -49.23
N GLU A 563 -23.84 19.17 -48.88
CA GLU A 563 -23.75 18.11 -47.87
C GLU A 563 -22.74 18.48 -46.77
N PRO A 564 -23.06 18.25 -45.49
CA PRO A 564 -22.10 18.44 -44.41
C PRO A 564 -20.99 17.40 -44.50
N MET A 565 -19.73 17.82 -44.39
CA MET A 565 -18.59 16.91 -44.38
C MET A 565 -18.63 16.03 -43.13
N ARG A 566 -18.56 14.71 -43.31
CA ARG A 566 -18.49 13.73 -42.21
C ARG A 566 -17.03 13.46 -41.86
N PHE A 567 -16.59 14.00 -40.72
CA PHE A 567 -15.28 13.69 -40.15
C PHE A 567 -15.38 12.41 -39.32
N GLY A 568 -14.74 11.34 -39.76
CA GLY A 568 -14.66 10.06 -39.05
C GLY A 568 -13.26 9.76 -38.54
N THR A 569 -13.14 8.79 -37.63
CA THR A 569 -11.86 8.18 -37.27
C THR A 569 -11.26 7.48 -38.50
N LEU A 570 -10.11 7.97 -38.96
CA LEU A 570 -9.34 7.32 -40.03
C LEU A 570 -8.40 6.32 -39.38
N GLU A 571 -8.63 5.02 -39.65
CA GLU A 571 -7.95 3.90 -38.97
C GLU A 571 -6.42 4.03 -39.04
N SER A 572 -5.88 4.34 -40.23
CA SER A 572 -4.55 4.94 -40.35
C SER A 572 -4.39 5.74 -41.66
N LEU A 573 -3.34 6.57 -41.70
CA LEU A 573 -2.84 7.28 -42.87
C LEU A 573 -1.32 7.08 -42.94
N ASP A 574 -0.84 6.47 -44.02
CA ASP A 574 0.58 6.34 -44.33
C ASP A 574 1.05 7.49 -45.24
N PHE A 575 2.02 8.26 -44.77
CA PHE A 575 2.73 9.30 -45.51
C PHE A 575 4.19 8.87 -45.73
N SER A 576 4.87 9.43 -46.74
CA SER A 576 6.33 9.59 -46.67
C SER A 576 6.65 10.99 -46.16
N TYR A 577 7.80 11.16 -45.49
CA TYR A 577 8.20 12.47 -44.99
C TYR A 577 9.69 12.73 -45.18
N THR A 578 10.07 14.00 -45.26
CA THR A 578 11.46 14.45 -45.05
C THR A 578 11.44 15.65 -44.10
N CYS A 579 12.39 15.71 -43.17
CA CYS A 579 12.46 16.80 -42.20
C CYS A 579 13.90 17.27 -42.02
N ARG A 580 14.13 18.59 -42.04
CA ARG A 580 15.46 19.20 -41.88
C ARG A 580 15.35 20.50 -41.10
N GLY A 581 15.73 20.45 -39.82
CA GLY A 581 15.69 21.60 -38.91
C GLY A 581 14.27 22.10 -38.65
N ASN A 582 13.90 23.21 -39.30
CA ASN A 582 12.60 23.87 -39.13
C ASN A 582 11.64 23.67 -40.32
N ALA A 583 12.01 22.87 -41.32
CA ALA A 583 11.15 22.53 -42.45
C ALA A 583 10.89 21.02 -42.51
N MET A 584 9.64 20.63 -42.77
CA MET A 584 9.23 19.24 -42.98
C MET A 584 8.26 19.13 -44.15
N SER A 585 8.59 18.28 -45.13
CA SER A 585 7.69 17.88 -46.20
C SER A 585 7.00 16.59 -45.79
N ILE A 586 5.67 16.56 -45.76
CA ILE A 586 4.89 15.30 -45.67
C ILE A 586 4.17 15.07 -47.00
N THR A 587 4.15 13.83 -47.48
CA THR A 587 3.59 13.45 -48.78
C THR A 587 2.62 12.30 -48.61
N TYR A 588 1.38 12.48 -49.05
CA TYR A 588 0.36 11.42 -49.06
C TYR A 588 0.21 10.86 -50.47
N SER A 589 0.18 9.53 -50.58
CA SER A 589 0.14 8.79 -51.85
C SER A 589 -1.07 7.85 -51.89
N PRO A 590 -2.32 8.37 -51.99
CA PRO A 590 -3.51 7.54 -51.93
C PRO A 590 -3.59 6.56 -53.13
N PRO A 591 -4.06 5.31 -52.94
CA PRO A 591 -4.14 4.32 -54.01
C PRO A 591 -4.93 4.83 -55.24
N GLY A 592 -4.33 4.68 -56.42
CA GLY A 592 -4.95 5.07 -57.70
C GLY A 592 -4.98 6.58 -57.98
N LEU A 593 -4.33 7.40 -57.16
CA LEU A 593 -4.31 8.86 -57.27
C LEU A 593 -2.88 9.41 -57.23
N PRO A 594 -2.61 10.60 -57.80
CA PRO A 594 -1.27 11.20 -57.72
C PRO A 594 -0.93 11.61 -56.29
N ALA A 595 0.32 11.38 -55.90
CA ALA A 595 0.84 11.86 -54.63
C ALA A 595 0.81 13.40 -54.54
N PHE A 596 0.67 13.92 -53.33
CA PHE A 596 0.70 15.36 -53.05
C PHE A 596 1.38 15.64 -51.72
N SER A 597 2.03 16.81 -51.63
CA SER A 597 2.91 17.16 -50.51
C SER A 597 2.47 18.45 -49.82
N TYR A 598 2.64 18.49 -48.50
CA TYR A 598 2.52 19.69 -47.68
C TYR A 598 3.92 20.08 -47.18
N GLN A 599 4.29 21.35 -47.32
CA GLN A 599 5.44 21.91 -46.60
C GLN A 599 4.97 22.47 -45.26
N LEU A 600 5.63 22.04 -44.19
CA LEU A 600 5.36 22.43 -42.81
C LEU A 600 6.58 23.17 -42.26
N GLU A 601 6.34 24.28 -41.56
CA GLU A 601 7.34 25.06 -40.83
C GLU A 601 7.17 24.88 -39.32
N ARG A 602 8.27 24.79 -38.59
CA ARG A 602 8.27 24.55 -37.14
C ARG A 602 7.79 25.80 -36.39
N ILE A 603 6.85 25.62 -35.47
CA ILE A 603 6.37 26.69 -34.58
C ILE A 603 7.30 26.75 -33.36
N GLY A 604 8.12 27.81 -33.30
CA GLY A 604 9.10 28.01 -32.23
C GLY A 604 10.46 27.34 -32.49
N PRO A 605 11.39 27.42 -31.52
CA PRO A 605 12.67 26.74 -31.64
C PRO A 605 12.47 25.21 -31.70
N PRO A 606 13.46 24.44 -32.20
CA PRO A 606 13.51 23.00 -31.96
C PRO A 606 13.28 22.71 -30.46
N ALA A 607 12.54 21.64 -30.15
CA ALA A 607 12.39 21.16 -28.79
C ALA A 607 13.76 20.64 -28.31
N GLY A 608 14.59 21.56 -27.82
CA GLY A 608 16.03 21.38 -27.78
C GLY A 608 16.45 20.26 -26.86
N ASP A 609 17.64 19.72 -27.13
CA ASP A 609 18.35 18.79 -26.24
C ASP A 609 18.90 19.48 -24.99
N THR A 610 18.02 20.24 -24.33
CA THR A 610 17.91 20.18 -22.88
C THR A 610 17.84 18.69 -22.53
N PRO A 611 18.86 18.10 -21.88
CA PRO A 611 18.70 16.76 -21.34
C PRO A 611 17.49 16.79 -20.38
N PRO A 612 16.75 15.68 -20.22
CA PRO A 612 15.74 15.63 -19.18
C PRO A 612 16.38 16.05 -17.85
N PRO A 613 15.75 16.96 -17.08
CA PRO A 613 16.30 17.32 -15.77
C PRO A 613 16.43 16.03 -14.96
N ALA A 614 17.58 15.77 -14.36
CA ALA A 614 17.96 14.43 -13.90
C ALA A 614 17.07 13.88 -12.76
N ARG A 615 15.93 13.31 -13.15
CA ARG A 615 14.91 12.56 -12.40
C ARG A 615 14.03 11.81 -13.40
#